data_AF-B7P589-F1
#
_entry.id   AF-B7P589-F1
#
_cell.length_a   1.000
_cell.length_b   1.000
_cell.length_c   1.000
_cell.angle_alpha   90.00
_cell.angle_beta   90.00
_cell.angle_gamma   90.00
#
_symmetry.space_group_name_H-M   'P 1'
#
loop_
_entity.id
_entity.type
_entity.pdbx_description
1 polymer ?
#
loop_
_entity_poly.entity_id
_entity_poly.type
_entity_poly.pdbx_seq_one_letter_code
_entity_poly.pdbx_strand_id
1 'polypeptide(L)'
;MLDLMNPRETRCDGKGLTAIDYVSTETTYDEFFQKYLMTNTPCIIRAEQTETWRSVGAWVDGRGAPDFGYLKSEFGSATVPVADCSTRYYDSQLKNDMKMSEYLDYWQGTSEQTSLKRGCLYLKDWHFVRDFANYEAYATPVYFTSDWLNEFWGERTDVKDDCRFVYMGPKGSW
;
A
#
# COMPACT_ATOMS: atom_id res chain seq x y z
N MET A 1 -12.33 -42.45 -16.78
CA MET A 1 -13.26 -41.70 -15.93
C MET A 1 -12.52 -41.42 -14.63
N LEU A 2 -12.03 -40.17 -14.52
CA LEU A 2 -11.56 -39.47 -13.33
C LEU A 2 -10.31 -40.03 -12.61
N ASP A 3 -9.15 -39.70 -13.20
CA ASP A 3 -8.01 -39.17 -12.44
C ASP A 3 -8.46 -37.85 -11.79
N LEU A 4 -8.58 -37.83 -10.46
CA LEU A 4 -8.79 -36.58 -9.72
C LEU A 4 -8.00 -36.61 -8.42
N MET A 5 -7.13 -35.59 -8.32
CA MET A 5 -6.56 -35.03 -7.10
C MET A 5 -5.38 -35.76 -6.48
N ASN A 6 -4.27 -35.76 -7.24
CA ASN A 6 -2.97 -35.56 -6.64
C ASN A 6 -2.90 -34.09 -6.15
N PRO A 7 -2.75 -33.80 -4.84
CA PRO A 7 -2.48 -32.44 -4.40
C PRO A 7 -1.17 -32.03 -5.07
N ARG A 8 -1.21 -31.00 -5.92
CA ARG A 8 0.03 -30.35 -6.34
C ARG A 8 0.69 -29.89 -5.04
N GLU A 9 1.76 -30.57 -4.65
CA GLU A 9 2.73 -30.06 -3.71
C GLU A 9 3.06 -28.65 -4.20
N THR A 10 2.52 -27.64 -3.54
CA THR A 10 3.10 -26.31 -3.58
C THR A 10 4.49 -26.47 -2.99
N ARG A 11 5.44 -26.75 -3.89
CA ARG A 11 6.86 -26.55 -3.65
C ARG A 11 7.06 -25.07 -3.39
N CYS A 12 6.83 -24.65 -2.16
CA CYS A 12 7.72 -23.65 -1.58
C CYS A 12 9.05 -24.38 -1.46
N ASP A 13 9.86 -24.30 -2.52
CA ASP A 13 11.26 -24.71 -2.47
C ASP A 13 11.86 -23.89 -1.34
N GLY A 14 11.93 -24.46 -0.14
CA GLY A 14 12.29 -23.80 1.12
C GLY A 14 13.76 -23.37 1.17
N LYS A 15 14.31 -22.88 0.06
CA LYS A 15 15.46 -21.99 0.08
C LYS A 15 15.00 -20.75 0.82
N GLY A 16 15.29 -20.71 2.13
CA GLY A 16 15.18 -19.49 2.90
C GLY A 16 15.87 -18.36 2.14
N LEU A 17 15.18 -17.24 1.96
CA LEU A 17 15.77 -16.03 1.42
C LEU A 17 16.93 -15.64 2.35
N THR A 18 18.17 -15.83 1.89
CA THR A 18 19.36 -15.50 2.68
C THR A 18 19.55 -13.99 2.81
N ALA A 19 19.12 -13.24 1.78
CA ALA A 19 19.00 -11.80 1.76
C ALA A 19 18.01 -11.39 0.65
N ILE A 20 17.30 -10.27 0.85
CA ILE A 20 16.49 -9.64 -0.20
C ILE A 20 17.39 -8.66 -0.97
N ASP A 21 17.39 -8.77 -2.29
CA ASP A 21 18.22 -7.93 -3.15
C ASP A 21 17.65 -6.51 -3.27
N TYR A 22 18.53 -5.53 -3.45
CA TYR A 22 18.14 -4.13 -3.69
C TYR A 22 18.38 -3.78 -5.16
N VAL A 23 17.35 -3.26 -5.81
CA VAL A 23 17.40 -2.91 -7.23
C VAL A 23 18.32 -1.72 -7.45
N SER A 24 19.14 -1.77 -8.51
CA SER A 24 20.01 -0.64 -8.90
C SER A 24 19.18 0.44 -9.60
N THR A 25 19.59 1.70 -9.46
CA THR A 25 18.98 2.82 -10.21
C THR A 25 19.18 2.68 -11.72
N GLU A 26 20.27 2.01 -12.13
CA GLU A 26 20.63 1.76 -13.53
C GLU A 26 19.93 0.53 -14.13
N THR A 27 19.14 -0.21 -13.34
CA THR A 27 18.47 -1.42 -13.82
C THR A 27 17.44 -1.06 -14.89
N THR A 28 17.56 -1.67 -16.06
CA THR A 28 16.60 -1.51 -17.16
C THR A 28 15.34 -2.37 -16.92
N TYR A 29 14.27 -2.11 -17.68
CA TYR A 29 13.05 -2.92 -17.62
C TYR A 29 13.34 -4.40 -17.90
N ASP A 30 14.10 -4.71 -18.97
CA ASP A 30 14.38 -6.08 -19.37
C ASP A 30 15.21 -6.84 -18.33
N GLU A 31 16.19 -6.17 -17.72
CA GLU A 31 16.98 -6.75 -16.62
C GLU A 31 16.10 -7.02 -15.40
N PHE A 32 15.24 -6.07 -15.03
CA PHE A 32 14.30 -6.25 -13.92
C PHE A 32 13.33 -7.41 -14.18
N PHE A 33 12.79 -7.48 -15.41
CA PHE A 33 11.87 -8.52 -15.82
C PHE A 33 12.51 -9.90 -15.75
N GLN A 34 13.68 -10.08 -16.38
CA GLN A 34 14.39 -11.36 -16.40
C GLN A 34 14.83 -11.79 -15.00
N LYS A 35 15.31 -10.85 -14.17
CA LYS A 35 15.90 -11.16 -12.87
C LYS A 35 14.85 -11.37 -11.77
N TYR A 36 13.80 -10.56 -11.71
CA TYR A 36 12.86 -10.56 -10.58
C TYR A 36 11.47 -11.05 -10.97
N LEU A 37 10.87 -10.51 -12.05
CA LEU A 37 9.49 -10.85 -12.42
C LEU A 37 9.38 -12.28 -12.95
N MET A 38 10.21 -12.67 -13.92
CA MET A 38 10.21 -14.02 -14.51
C MET A 38 10.56 -15.11 -13.50
N THR A 39 11.45 -14.82 -12.56
CA THR A 39 11.92 -15.80 -11.57
C THR A 39 11.06 -15.81 -10.31
N ASN A 40 10.10 -14.89 -10.20
CA ASN A 40 9.31 -14.66 -9.00
C ASN A 40 10.18 -14.44 -7.74
N THR A 41 11.26 -13.67 -7.89
CA THR A 41 12.23 -13.38 -6.81
C THR A 41 11.93 -12.02 -6.18
N PRO A 42 11.74 -11.94 -4.84
CA PRO A 42 11.49 -10.67 -4.17
C PRO A 42 12.72 -9.76 -4.20
N CYS A 43 12.48 -8.45 -4.30
CA CYS A 43 13.49 -7.41 -4.26
C CYS A 43 12.95 -6.13 -3.59
N ILE A 44 13.85 -5.20 -3.25
CA ILE A 44 13.53 -3.90 -2.69
C ILE A 44 13.90 -2.81 -3.70
N ILE A 45 12.92 -1.99 -4.08
CA ILE A 45 13.15 -0.72 -4.79
C ILE A 45 13.67 0.29 -3.78
N ARG A 46 14.77 0.99 -4.12
CA ARG A 46 15.42 1.90 -3.18
C ARG A 46 14.76 3.28 -3.15
N ALA A 47 15.01 4.02 -2.07
CA ALA A 47 14.42 5.35 -1.86
C ALA A 47 14.80 6.35 -2.97
N GLU A 48 16.01 6.25 -3.51
CA GLU A 48 16.52 7.09 -4.61
C GLU A 48 15.66 6.97 -5.88
N GLN A 49 15.01 5.82 -6.09
CA GLN A 49 14.12 5.59 -7.23
C GLN A 49 12.72 6.20 -7.03
N THR A 50 12.42 6.67 -5.81
CA THR A 50 11.13 7.24 -5.40
C THR A 50 11.26 8.67 -4.88
N GLU A 51 12.46 9.24 -4.87
CA GLU A 51 12.75 10.54 -4.23
C GLU A 51 11.96 11.71 -4.83
N THR A 52 11.54 11.58 -6.09
CA THR A 52 10.76 12.58 -6.83
C THR A 52 9.26 12.49 -6.55
N TRP A 53 8.79 11.48 -5.80
CA TRP A 53 7.38 11.31 -5.49
C TRP A 53 6.89 12.43 -4.57
N ARG A 54 5.76 13.04 -4.93
CA ARG A 54 5.14 14.10 -4.13
C ARG A 54 4.82 13.61 -2.72
N SER A 55 4.40 12.36 -2.55
CA SER A 55 4.13 11.76 -1.24
C SER A 55 5.38 11.70 -0.36
N VAL A 56 6.56 11.41 -0.91
CA VAL A 56 7.84 11.38 -0.19
C VAL A 56 8.27 12.78 0.27
N GLY A 57 7.92 13.83 -0.47
CA GLY A 57 8.26 15.20 -0.09
C GLY A 57 7.21 15.91 0.78
N ALA A 58 5.92 15.57 0.63
CA ALA A 58 4.82 16.34 1.21
C ALA A 58 4.09 15.63 2.36
N TRP A 59 4.10 14.30 2.42
CA TRP A 59 3.33 13.57 3.44
C TRP A 59 4.13 13.28 4.71
N VAL A 60 5.41 13.65 4.73
CA VAL A 60 6.35 13.42 5.83
C VAL A 60 6.95 14.74 6.31
N ASP A 61 7.10 14.86 7.63
CA ASP A 61 7.71 16.00 8.29
C ASP A 61 9.24 15.91 8.26
N GLY A 62 9.93 16.95 8.74
CA GLY A 62 11.39 17.00 8.78
C GLY A 62 12.06 15.94 9.68
N ARG A 63 11.29 15.11 10.39
CA ARG A 63 11.78 13.97 11.20
C ARG A 63 11.52 12.62 10.51
N GLY A 64 10.89 12.63 9.34
CA GLY A 64 10.47 11.41 8.64
C GLY A 64 9.21 10.76 9.23
N ALA A 65 8.46 11.47 10.08
CA ALA A 65 7.15 11.04 10.56
C ALA A 65 6.03 11.60 9.67
N PRO A 66 4.81 11.05 9.68
CA PRO A 66 3.70 11.63 8.91
C PRO A 66 3.47 13.11 9.25
N ASP A 67 3.36 13.97 8.24
CA ASP A 67 2.97 15.37 8.42
C ASP A 67 1.45 15.47 8.61
N PHE A 68 1.01 15.30 9.86
CA PHE A 68 -0.40 15.39 10.22
C PHE A 68 -1.03 16.74 9.85
N GLY A 69 -0.26 17.84 9.89
CA GLY A 69 -0.76 19.17 9.58
C GLY A 69 -1.11 19.28 8.10
N TYR A 70 -0.15 18.89 7.24
CA TYR A 70 -0.35 18.85 5.79
C TYR A 70 -1.46 17.88 5.40
N LEU A 71 -1.41 16.63 5.88
CA LEU A 71 -2.40 15.60 5.54
C LEU A 71 -3.83 16.01 5.95
N LYS A 72 -3.98 16.68 7.10
CA LYS A 72 -5.28 17.17 7.57
C LYS A 72 -5.77 18.35 6.74
N SER A 73 -4.88 19.27 6.35
CA SER A 73 -5.20 20.41 5.49
C SER A 73 -5.70 19.96 4.11
N GLU A 74 -4.95 19.07 3.45
CA GLU A 74 -5.22 18.68 2.06
C GLU A 74 -6.33 17.63 1.96
N PHE A 75 -6.35 16.66 2.88
CA PHE A 75 -7.19 15.47 2.73
C PHE A 75 -8.20 15.28 3.85
N GLY A 76 -8.25 16.17 4.86
CA GLY A 76 -9.05 15.97 6.08
C GLY A 76 -10.54 15.74 5.83
N SER A 77 -11.09 16.31 4.76
CA SER A 77 -12.50 16.14 4.39
C SER A 77 -12.81 14.80 3.69
N ALA A 78 -11.81 14.05 3.25
CA ALA A 78 -11.97 12.76 2.60
C ALA A 78 -12.61 11.75 3.55
N THR A 79 -13.42 10.86 3.00
CA THR A 79 -13.89 9.67 3.69
C THR A 79 -12.93 8.53 3.38
N VAL A 80 -12.37 7.90 4.40
CA VAL A 80 -11.30 6.90 4.27
C VAL A 80 -11.69 5.56 4.92
N PRO A 81 -11.29 4.43 4.31
CA PRO A 81 -11.55 3.11 4.87
C PRO A 81 -10.56 2.79 6.00
N VAL A 82 -11.09 2.45 7.17
CA VAL A 82 -10.29 2.18 8.37
C VAL A 82 -10.69 0.84 8.99
N ALA A 83 -9.74 -0.07 9.12
CA ALA A 83 -9.90 -1.32 9.85
C ALA A 83 -9.55 -1.13 11.33
N ASP A 84 -10.23 -1.86 12.22
CA ASP A 84 -9.79 -2.02 13.61
C ASP A 84 -9.09 -3.36 13.80
N CYS A 85 -7.77 -3.32 13.89
CA CYS A 85 -6.88 -4.46 14.05
C CYS A 85 -7.12 -5.24 15.36
N SER A 86 -7.87 -4.67 16.33
CA SER A 86 -8.25 -5.34 17.57
C SER A 86 -9.48 -6.25 17.42
N THR A 87 -10.24 -6.10 16.33
CA THR A 87 -11.42 -6.90 16.04
C THR A 87 -11.13 -7.89 14.92
N ARG A 88 -11.16 -9.20 15.23
CA ARG A 88 -11.09 -10.23 14.19
C ARG A 88 -12.50 -10.58 13.77
N TYR A 89 -12.87 -10.15 12.56
CA TYR A 89 -13.99 -10.72 11.83
C TYR A 89 -13.41 -11.66 10.75
N TYR A 90 -13.99 -12.85 10.59
CA TYR A 90 -13.60 -13.92 9.64
C TYR A 90 -12.78 -13.44 8.43
N ASP A 91 -11.53 -13.95 8.27
CA ASP A 91 -10.55 -13.76 7.18
C ASP A 91 -10.43 -12.35 6.53
N SER A 92 -11.10 -11.34 7.08
CA SER A 92 -11.30 -10.01 6.51
C SER A 92 -11.65 -9.06 7.65
N GLN A 93 -10.77 -8.09 7.91
CA GLN A 93 -11.07 -7.02 8.86
C GLN A 93 -12.23 -6.17 8.31
N LEU A 94 -13.29 -6.01 9.09
CA LEU A 94 -14.37 -5.08 8.77
C LEU A 94 -13.78 -3.67 8.74
N LYS A 95 -13.86 -3.00 7.58
CA LYS A 95 -13.46 -1.60 7.43
C LYS A 95 -14.68 -0.72 7.64
N ASN A 96 -14.52 0.30 8.46
CA ASN A 96 -15.49 1.37 8.63
C ASN A 96 -14.98 2.63 7.94
N ASP A 97 -15.88 3.35 7.32
CA ASP A 97 -15.58 4.66 6.74
C ASP A 97 -15.57 5.73 7.85
N MET A 98 -14.55 6.59 7.84
CA MET A 98 -14.48 7.76 8.73
C MET A 98 -13.83 8.96 8.04
N LYS A 99 -13.89 10.15 8.63
CA LYS A 99 -13.18 11.29 8.07
C LYS A 99 -11.68 11.15 8.28
N MET A 100 -10.91 11.50 7.25
CA MET A 100 -9.44 11.50 7.34
C MET A 100 -8.96 12.39 8.49
N SER A 101 -9.62 13.52 8.75
CA SER A 101 -9.31 14.37 9.90
C SER A 101 -9.50 13.66 11.24
N GLU A 102 -10.56 12.86 11.39
CA GLU A 102 -10.86 12.10 12.61
C GLU A 102 -9.83 10.98 12.80
N TYR A 103 -9.45 10.31 11.71
CA TYR A 103 -8.41 9.28 11.71
C TYR A 103 -7.05 9.85 12.13
N LEU A 104 -6.67 11.01 11.58
CA LEU A 104 -5.42 11.68 11.95
C LEU A 104 -5.43 12.16 13.40
N ASP A 105 -6.55 12.65 13.91
CA ASP A 105 -6.71 13.03 15.33
C ASP A 105 -6.60 11.81 16.27
N TYR A 106 -7.15 10.66 15.85
CA TYR A 106 -6.92 9.39 16.52
C TYR A 106 -5.43 9.03 16.55
N TRP A 107 -4.78 9.04 15.39
CA TRP A 107 -3.40 8.58 15.26
C TRP A 107 -2.44 9.49 16.04
N GLN A 108 -2.58 10.81 15.93
CA GLN A 108 -1.77 11.76 16.69
C GLN A 108 -1.95 11.64 18.22
N GLY A 109 -3.16 11.28 18.67
CA GLY A 109 -3.46 11.00 20.07
C GLY A 109 -3.04 9.62 20.56
N THR A 110 -2.49 8.77 19.69
CA THR A 110 -2.15 7.38 20.03
C THR A 110 -0.79 7.27 20.72
N SER A 111 -0.80 6.86 21.98
CA SER A 111 0.31 6.26 22.73
C SER A 111 0.05 4.75 22.99
N GLU A 112 1.09 4.01 23.37
CA GLU A 112 1.00 2.57 23.74
C GLU A 112 -0.10 2.27 24.78
N GLN A 113 -0.44 3.22 25.65
CA GLN A 113 -1.48 3.06 26.66
C GLN A 113 -2.89 3.38 26.14
N THR A 114 -3.00 4.24 25.14
CA THR A 114 -4.30 4.63 24.55
C THR A 114 -4.78 3.66 23.46
N SER A 115 -3.86 2.97 22.78
CA SER A 115 -4.19 1.95 21.77
C SER A 115 -4.97 0.77 22.38
N LEU A 116 -4.67 0.41 23.63
CA LEU A 116 -5.44 -0.61 24.38
C LEU A 116 -6.89 -0.20 24.67
N LYS A 117 -7.19 1.12 24.70
CA LYS A 117 -8.54 1.64 25.01
C LYS A 117 -9.35 2.05 23.78
N ARG A 118 -8.68 2.52 22.72
CA ARG A 118 -9.33 3.07 21.52
C ARG A 118 -9.27 2.14 20.30
N GLY A 119 -8.70 0.94 20.45
CA GLY A 119 -8.42 0.04 19.33
C GLY A 119 -7.15 0.47 18.58
N CYS A 120 -6.67 -0.42 17.72
CA CYS A 120 -5.53 -0.17 16.83
C CYS A 120 -6.09 0.00 15.42
N LEU A 121 -6.32 1.25 15.01
CA LEU A 121 -6.94 1.55 13.73
C LEU A 121 -5.90 1.61 12.62
N TYR A 122 -6.28 1.13 11.44
CA TYR A 122 -5.44 1.07 10.26
C TYR A 122 -6.19 1.56 9.04
N LEU A 123 -5.76 2.68 8.47
CA LEU A 123 -6.27 3.14 7.18
C LEU A 123 -5.69 2.21 6.11
N LYS A 124 -6.60 1.50 5.43
CA LYS A 124 -6.25 0.37 4.59
C LYS A 124 -7.09 0.35 3.31
N ASP A 125 -6.42 0.10 2.19
CA ASP A 125 -7.04 0.01 0.86
C ASP A 125 -7.74 1.32 0.44
N TRP A 126 -7.17 2.48 0.80
CA TRP A 126 -7.70 3.74 0.34
C TRP A 126 -7.31 3.99 -1.12
N HIS A 127 -8.30 4.07 -2.00
CA HIS A 127 -8.16 4.40 -3.42
C HIS A 127 -7.80 5.87 -3.64
N PHE A 128 -6.68 6.31 -3.08
CA PHE A 128 -6.26 7.71 -3.09
C PHE A 128 -6.11 8.26 -4.51
N VAL A 129 -5.53 7.49 -5.44
CA VAL A 129 -5.30 7.97 -6.81
C VAL A 129 -6.63 8.13 -7.56
N ARG A 130 -7.63 7.28 -7.29
CA ARG A 130 -8.99 7.47 -7.79
C ARG A 130 -9.66 8.73 -7.24
N ASP A 131 -9.52 8.96 -5.93
CA ASP A 131 -10.20 10.05 -5.22
C ASP A 131 -9.52 11.42 -5.47
N PHE A 132 -8.19 11.42 -5.64
CA PHE A 132 -7.32 12.59 -5.82
C PHE A 132 -6.47 12.46 -7.11
N ALA A 133 -7.12 12.19 -8.24
CA ALA A 133 -6.44 11.89 -9.51
C ALA A 133 -5.44 12.98 -9.98
N ASN A 134 -5.70 14.25 -9.67
CA ASN A 134 -4.84 15.37 -10.06
C ASN A 134 -3.69 15.62 -9.05
N TYR A 135 -3.65 14.90 -7.92
CA TYR A 135 -2.63 15.11 -6.91
C TYR A 135 -1.28 14.48 -7.28
N GLU A 136 -1.26 13.46 -8.16
CA GLU A 136 -0.02 12.84 -8.64
C GLU A 136 0.93 12.46 -7.48
N ALA A 137 0.40 11.69 -6.51
CA ALA A 137 1.15 11.33 -5.29
C ALA A 137 2.48 10.64 -5.58
N TYR A 138 2.54 9.88 -6.66
CA TYR A 138 3.72 9.14 -7.10
C TYR A 138 3.70 8.97 -8.61
N ALA A 139 4.84 8.55 -9.17
CA ALA A 139 4.94 8.07 -10.55
C ALA A 139 5.20 6.56 -10.53
N THR A 140 4.48 5.80 -11.35
CA THR A 140 4.68 4.34 -11.48
C THR A 140 6.12 4.07 -11.95
N PRO A 141 6.92 3.30 -11.20
CA PRO A 141 8.25 2.89 -11.65
C PRO A 141 8.15 2.15 -12.99
N VAL A 142 9.14 2.35 -13.86
CA VAL A 142 9.17 1.76 -15.22
C VAL A 142 8.91 0.25 -15.22
N TYR A 143 9.35 -0.45 -14.19
CA TYR A 143 9.18 -1.90 -14.02
C TYR A 143 7.72 -2.36 -13.93
N PHE A 144 6.82 -1.46 -13.54
CA PHE A 144 5.41 -1.76 -13.29
C PHE A 144 4.48 -1.03 -14.27
N THR A 145 4.98 -0.48 -15.38
CA THR A 145 4.15 0.24 -16.35
C THR A 145 3.27 -0.66 -17.21
N SER A 146 3.53 -1.97 -17.24
CA SER A 146 2.66 -2.96 -17.88
C SER A 146 1.46 -3.29 -16.97
N ASP A 147 0.59 -2.30 -16.76
CA ASP A 147 -0.45 -2.29 -15.72
C ASP A 147 -1.86 -2.49 -16.30
N TRP A 148 -2.06 -3.66 -16.90
CA TRP A 148 -3.32 -4.02 -17.57
C TRP A 148 -4.56 -3.89 -16.67
N LEU A 149 -4.41 -4.01 -15.35
CA LEU A 149 -5.51 -3.93 -14.41
C LEU A 149 -5.97 -2.49 -14.22
N ASN A 150 -5.06 -1.53 -14.02
CA ASN A 150 -5.43 -0.12 -13.95
C ASN A 150 -5.80 0.46 -15.32
N GLU A 151 -5.22 -0.05 -16.42
CA GLU A 151 -5.69 0.26 -17.78
C GLU A 151 -7.15 -0.17 -17.95
N PHE A 152 -7.50 -1.41 -17.60
CA PHE A 152 -8.88 -1.90 -17.64
C PHE A 152 -9.83 -1.02 -16.84
N TRP A 153 -9.47 -0.64 -15.61
CA TRP A 153 -10.32 0.24 -14.79
C TRP A 153 -10.44 1.66 -15.38
N GLY A 154 -9.39 2.17 -16.03
CA GLY A 154 -9.39 3.48 -16.67
C GLY A 154 -10.28 3.55 -17.91
N GLU A 155 -10.50 2.43 -18.62
CA GLU A 155 -11.37 2.37 -19.80
C GLU A 155 -12.86 2.23 -19.45
N ARG A 156 -13.20 1.89 -18.20
CA ARG A 156 -14.60 1.73 -17.79
C ARG A 156 -15.31 3.07 -17.64
N THR A 157 -16.55 3.11 -18.14
CA THR A 157 -17.43 4.29 -18.05
C THR A 157 -18.57 4.12 -17.05
N ASP A 158 -18.79 2.88 -16.59
CA ASP A 158 -19.89 2.50 -15.70
C ASP A 158 -19.49 2.48 -14.23
N VAL A 159 -18.21 2.32 -13.94
CA VAL A 159 -17.63 2.36 -12.59
C VAL A 159 -16.28 3.05 -12.64
N LYS A 160 -15.98 3.82 -11.59
CA LYS A 160 -14.68 4.43 -11.37
C LYS A 160 -13.96 3.66 -10.28
N ASP A 161 -12.87 2.97 -10.62
CA ASP A 161 -12.08 2.21 -9.65
C ASP A 161 -10.59 2.21 -10.01
N ASP A 162 -9.75 1.66 -9.13
CA ASP A 162 -8.35 1.36 -9.42
C ASP A 162 -7.78 0.26 -8.50
N CYS A 163 -6.56 -0.17 -8.77
CA CYS A 163 -5.79 -1.11 -7.96
C CYS A 163 -4.55 -0.44 -7.40
N ARG A 164 -4.74 0.75 -6.82
CA ARG A 164 -3.68 1.58 -6.21
C ARG A 164 -4.17 2.06 -4.86
N PHE A 165 -3.46 1.66 -3.83
CA PHE A 165 -3.94 1.80 -2.46
C PHE A 165 -2.96 2.57 -1.59
N VAL A 166 -3.49 3.42 -0.73
CA VAL A 166 -2.76 4.03 0.38
C VAL A 166 -3.03 3.26 1.66
N TYR A 167 -1.95 3.06 2.41
CA TYR A 167 -1.94 2.43 3.72
C TYR A 167 -1.26 3.36 4.71
N MET A 168 -1.87 3.57 5.87
CA MET A 168 -1.38 4.49 6.89
C MET A 168 -1.77 3.96 8.26
N GLY A 169 -0.85 3.93 9.23
CA GLY A 169 -1.19 3.46 10.57
C GLY A 169 -0.10 3.61 11.62
N PRO A 170 -0.49 3.66 12.91
CA PRO A 170 0.44 3.66 14.01
C PRO A 170 1.20 2.33 14.09
N LYS A 171 2.34 2.35 14.80
CA LYS A 171 3.09 1.13 15.10
C LYS A 171 2.17 0.06 15.70
N GLY A 172 2.15 -1.12 15.09
CA GLY A 172 1.33 -2.26 15.52
C GLY A 172 0.01 -2.45 14.76
N SER A 173 -0.32 -1.57 13.81
CA SER A 173 -1.42 -1.77 12.86
C SER A 173 -1.05 -2.77 11.76
N TRP A 174 -2.04 -3.50 11.23
CA TRP A 174 -1.89 -4.53 10.19
C TRP A 174 -3.17 -4.73 9.38
#